data_AF-A0A354U7T1-F1
#
_entry.id   AF-A0A354U7T1-F1
#
_cell.length_a   1.000
_cell.length_b   1.000
_cell.length_c   1.000
_cell.angle_alpha   90.00
_cell.angle_beta   90.00
_cell.angle_gamma   90.00
#
_symmetry.space_group_name_H-M   'P 1'
#
loop_
_entity.id
_entity.type
_entity.pdbx_description
1 polymer ?
#
loop_
_entity_poly.entity_id
_entity_poly.type
_entity_poly.pdbx_seq_one_letter_code
_entity_poly.pdbx_strand_id
1 'polypeptide(L)'
;MHLPSRRMKAATVRSAAKVYDPYFNRTVEHFCSHQHTPNKPEPSGFDAVVFDGRILCFAHPVFSLYHATGAVMHKQLFENALRAFLGREVQLETENLPSTGRVTLMRQDAQNRTICHILYAPTVLRGGKLELGGNQRELNTTEIIEDLVPLYNVKVSVKTAGPVRRVVLQPENRELPFAFEDGKTTFTVPKFTCHTMAVIE
;
A
#
# COMPACT_ATOMS: atom_id res chain seq x y z
N MET A 1 -9.28 -8.77 15.14
CA MET A 1 -8.09 -9.23 14.38
C MET A 1 -7.73 -10.64 14.82
N HIS A 2 -7.22 -11.51 13.94
CA HIS A 2 -7.04 -12.95 14.21
C HIS A 2 -5.80 -13.29 15.07
N LEU A 3 -4.90 -12.34 15.30
CA LEU A 3 -3.73 -12.50 16.17
C LEU A 3 -3.84 -11.55 17.37
N PRO A 4 -3.33 -11.95 18.54
CA PRO A 4 -3.41 -11.13 19.74
C PRO A 4 -2.74 -9.77 19.53
N SER A 5 -3.32 -8.73 20.12
CA SER A 5 -2.67 -7.42 20.21
C SER A 5 -1.63 -7.43 21.33
N ARG A 6 -0.57 -6.64 21.13
CA ARG A 6 0.18 -6.07 22.24
C ARG A 6 -0.70 -5.01 22.91
N ARG A 7 -0.87 -5.13 24.22
CA ARG A 7 -1.66 -4.20 25.02
C ARG A 7 -0.85 -2.92 25.28
N MET A 8 -0.97 -1.96 24.36
CA MET A 8 -0.24 -0.70 24.40
C MET A 8 -1.13 0.42 24.96
N LYS A 9 -0.52 1.35 25.71
CA LYS A 9 -1.17 2.58 26.16
C LYS A 9 -0.26 3.76 25.86
N ALA A 10 -0.81 4.75 25.19
CA ALA A 10 -0.20 6.04 24.98
C ALA A 10 -0.12 6.78 26.33
N ALA A 11 1.08 7.06 26.81
CA ALA A 11 1.29 7.83 28.04
C ALA A 11 1.17 9.34 27.77
N THR A 12 1.91 9.84 26.78
CA THR A 12 1.98 11.26 26.38
C THR A 12 1.67 11.47 24.89
N VAL A 13 1.43 10.38 24.16
CA VAL A 13 1.44 10.34 22.69
C VAL A 13 0.02 10.29 22.11
N ARG A 14 -0.12 10.64 20.83
CA ARG A 14 -1.44 10.63 20.17
C ARG A 14 -1.82 9.21 19.76
N SER A 15 -2.94 8.74 20.29
CA SER A 15 -3.61 7.53 19.80
C SER A 15 -4.38 7.84 18.51
N ALA A 16 -4.07 7.12 17.44
CA ALA A 16 -4.81 7.21 16.17
C ALA A 16 -5.99 6.23 16.11
N ALA A 17 -5.93 5.13 16.86
CA ALA A 17 -6.99 4.14 16.91
C ALA A 17 -6.99 3.40 18.26
N LYS A 18 -8.17 2.97 18.72
CA LYS A 18 -8.35 2.20 19.96
C LYS A 18 -8.60 0.72 19.67
N VAL A 19 -8.21 -0.14 20.61
CA VAL A 19 -8.60 -1.55 20.59
C VAL A 19 -9.98 -1.67 21.22
N TYR A 20 -10.87 -2.40 20.56
CA TYR A 20 -12.17 -2.81 21.10
C TYR A 20 -12.14 -4.31 21.32
N ASP A 21 -12.41 -4.74 22.54
CA ASP A 21 -12.40 -6.15 22.90
C ASP A 21 -13.70 -6.83 22.46
N PRO A 22 -13.67 -8.11 22.08
CA PRO A 22 -14.89 -8.90 21.89
C PRO A 22 -15.66 -9.02 23.22
N TYR A 23 -16.96 -9.35 23.15
CA TYR A 23 -17.73 -9.68 24.36
C TYR A 23 -17.10 -10.85 25.13
N PHE A 24 -16.69 -11.88 24.41
CA PHE A 24 -15.92 -13.01 24.93
C PHE A 24 -15.11 -13.68 23.81
N ASN A 25 -14.02 -14.35 24.21
CA ASN A 25 -13.30 -15.25 23.30
C ASN A 25 -14.09 -16.54 23.14
N ARG A 26 -14.24 -17.00 21.90
CA ARG A 26 -14.89 -18.28 21.64
C ARG A 26 -14.05 -19.41 22.22
N THR A 27 -14.65 -20.21 23.09
CA THR A 27 -14.07 -21.43 23.67
C THR A 27 -15.08 -22.57 23.55
N VAL A 28 -14.73 -23.77 24.03
CA VAL A 28 -15.68 -24.88 24.13
C VAL A 28 -16.86 -24.51 25.05
N GLU A 29 -16.61 -23.74 26.11
CA GLU A 29 -17.61 -23.31 27.09
C GLU A 29 -18.40 -22.07 26.65
N HIS A 30 -17.83 -21.24 25.76
CA HIS A 30 -18.44 -20.01 25.28
C HIS A 30 -18.60 -20.05 23.75
N PHE A 31 -19.78 -20.52 23.31
CA PHE A 31 -20.10 -20.70 21.90
C PHE A 31 -20.61 -19.42 21.21
N CYS A 32 -20.23 -19.26 19.94
CA CYS A 32 -20.80 -18.31 18.99
C CYS A 32 -20.82 -18.98 17.61
N SER A 33 -21.87 -18.77 16.81
CA SER A 33 -21.98 -19.32 15.45
C SER A 33 -20.97 -18.70 14.46
N HIS A 34 -20.32 -17.60 14.85
CA HIS A 34 -19.25 -16.96 14.10
C HIS A 34 -17.86 -17.28 14.70
N GLN A 35 -16.80 -16.88 13.99
CA GLN A 35 -15.44 -17.07 14.48
C GLN A 35 -15.15 -16.19 15.71
N HIS A 36 -15.71 -14.98 15.77
CA HIS A 36 -15.56 -14.01 16.86
C HIS A 36 -16.92 -13.43 17.23
N THR A 37 -17.10 -13.07 18.49
CA THR A 37 -18.23 -12.24 18.90
C THR A 37 -18.04 -10.79 18.43
N PRO A 38 -19.12 -9.98 18.33
CA PRO A 38 -19.00 -8.55 18.10
C PRO A 38 -18.08 -7.89 19.14
N ASN A 39 -17.48 -6.77 18.77
CA ASN A 39 -16.75 -5.94 19.72
C ASN A 39 -17.72 -5.23 20.66
N LYS A 40 -17.28 -5.03 21.90
CA LYS A 40 -17.92 -4.11 22.83
C LYS A 40 -17.92 -2.70 22.23
N PRO A 41 -18.95 -1.88 22.47
CA PRO A 41 -19.01 -0.51 21.97
C PRO A 41 -18.02 0.41 22.67
N GLU A 42 -17.58 0.08 23.89
CA GLU A 42 -16.56 0.83 24.62
C GLU A 42 -15.14 0.38 24.23
N PRO A 43 -14.19 1.33 24.18
CA PRO A 43 -12.78 0.98 23.97
C PRO A 43 -12.24 0.20 25.17
N SER A 44 -11.36 -0.78 24.90
CA SER A 44 -10.72 -1.62 25.93
C SER A 44 -9.74 -0.87 26.87
N GLY A 45 -9.55 0.43 26.65
CA GLY A 45 -8.52 1.23 27.32
C GLY A 45 -7.11 1.04 26.75
N PHE A 46 -6.94 0.28 25.67
CA PHE A 46 -5.68 0.09 24.95
C PHE A 46 -5.73 0.70 23.54
N ASP A 47 -4.56 1.07 23.04
CA ASP A 47 -4.39 1.71 21.75
C ASP A 47 -4.01 0.69 20.66
N ALA A 48 -4.67 0.79 19.52
CA ALA A 48 -4.42 -0.06 18.35
C ALA A 48 -3.31 0.53 17.47
N VAL A 49 -3.25 1.86 17.37
CA VAL A 49 -2.22 2.59 16.63
C VAL A 49 -1.82 3.82 17.43
N VAL A 50 -0.53 3.95 17.68
CA VAL A 50 0.07 5.10 18.37
C VAL A 50 1.19 5.67 17.52
N PHE A 51 1.35 6.98 17.52
CA PHE A 51 2.51 7.60 16.91
C PHE A 51 3.01 8.78 17.73
N ASP A 52 4.33 8.95 17.71
CA ASP A 52 5.05 10.04 18.38
C ASP A 52 6.34 10.37 17.66
N GLY A 53 6.50 11.62 17.27
CA GLY A 53 7.63 12.10 16.49
C GLY A 53 7.91 11.21 15.27
N ARG A 54 8.95 10.37 15.38
CA ARG A 54 9.45 9.50 14.31
C ARG A 54 9.07 8.01 14.47
N ILE A 55 8.17 7.69 15.40
CA ILE A 55 7.77 6.32 15.68
C ILE A 55 6.27 6.15 15.40
N LEU A 56 5.92 5.16 14.59
CA LEU A 56 4.56 4.69 14.35
C LEU A 56 4.49 3.21 14.78
N CYS A 57 3.58 2.89 15.71
CA CYS A 57 3.44 1.54 16.25
C CYS A 57 2.02 1.02 16.12
N PHE A 58 1.90 -0.26 15.76
CA PHE A 58 0.63 -0.98 15.64
C PHE A 58 0.59 -2.09 16.69
N ALA A 59 -0.53 -2.19 17.41
CA ALA A 59 -0.73 -3.20 18.45
C ALA A 59 -0.70 -4.63 17.88
N HIS A 60 -1.15 -4.79 16.65
CA HIS A 60 -1.24 -6.05 15.95
C HIS A 60 -0.17 -6.15 14.86
N PRO A 61 0.27 -7.38 14.50
CA PRO A 61 1.17 -7.60 13.38
C PRO A 61 0.42 -7.41 12.04
N VAL A 62 0.12 -6.15 11.69
CA VAL A 62 -0.77 -5.79 10.56
C VAL A 62 -0.31 -6.36 9.22
N PHE A 63 1.01 -6.43 8.99
CA PHE A 63 1.55 -7.02 7.76
C PHE A 63 1.31 -8.52 7.67
N SER A 64 1.58 -9.27 8.75
CA SER A 64 1.32 -10.71 8.80
C SER A 64 -0.17 -11.02 8.66
N LEU A 65 -1.02 -10.20 9.29
CA LEU A 65 -2.48 -10.33 9.17
C LEU A 65 -2.96 -10.04 7.74
N TYR A 66 -2.47 -8.98 7.10
CA TYR A 66 -2.84 -8.68 5.72
C TYR A 66 -2.34 -9.76 4.76
N HIS A 67 -1.09 -10.22 4.92
CA HIS A 67 -0.54 -11.34 4.15
C HIS A 67 -1.38 -12.60 4.28
N ALA A 68 -1.81 -12.95 5.50
CA ALA A 68 -2.56 -14.18 5.75
C ALA A 68 -4.04 -14.11 5.33
N THR A 69 -4.66 -12.93 5.37
CA THR A 69 -6.12 -12.79 5.23
C THR A 69 -6.56 -12.03 3.99
N GLY A 70 -5.70 -11.21 3.39
CA GLY A 70 -6.08 -10.26 2.34
C GLY A 70 -7.12 -9.22 2.77
N ALA A 71 -7.47 -9.13 4.06
CA ALA A 71 -8.58 -8.31 4.49
C ALA A 71 -8.26 -6.81 4.35
N VAL A 72 -9.05 -6.12 3.52
CA VAL A 72 -8.91 -4.71 3.12
C VAL A 72 -8.77 -3.78 4.33
N MET A 73 -9.46 -4.08 5.42
CA MET A 73 -9.38 -3.31 6.67
C MET A 73 -7.94 -3.17 7.20
N HIS A 74 -7.10 -4.22 7.11
CA HIS A 74 -5.72 -4.13 7.58
C HIS A 74 -4.88 -3.19 6.72
N LYS A 75 -5.08 -3.23 5.40
CA LYS A 75 -4.44 -2.30 4.45
C LYS A 75 -4.89 -0.86 4.72
N GLN A 76 -6.19 -0.62 4.88
CA GLN A 76 -6.72 0.72 5.15
C GLN A 76 -6.23 1.28 6.48
N LEU A 77 -6.18 0.45 7.54
CA LEU A 77 -5.62 0.86 8.83
C LEU A 77 -4.17 1.31 8.69
N PHE A 78 -3.35 0.53 7.98
CA PHE A 78 -1.95 0.86 7.73
C PHE A 78 -1.81 2.13 6.89
N GLU A 79 -2.53 2.23 5.78
CA GLU A 79 -2.46 3.37 4.86
C GLU A 79 -2.86 4.68 5.55
N ASN A 80 -3.98 4.68 6.27
CA ASN A 80 -4.45 5.87 6.98
C ASN A 80 -3.47 6.31 8.07
N ALA A 81 -2.94 5.36 8.84
CA ALA A 81 -1.94 5.63 9.87
C ALA A 81 -0.63 6.16 9.28
N LEU A 82 -0.16 5.57 8.17
CA LEU A 82 1.05 6.00 7.48
C LEU A 82 0.89 7.41 6.88
N ARG A 83 -0.25 7.71 6.26
CA ARG A 83 -0.55 9.05 5.72
C ARG A 83 -0.58 10.09 6.84
N ALA A 84 -1.23 9.79 7.96
CA ALA A 84 -1.25 10.68 9.12
C ALA A 84 0.15 10.89 9.72
N PHE A 85 0.98 9.84 9.73
CA PHE A 85 2.34 9.88 10.24
C PHE A 85 3.30 10.68 9.34
N LEU A 86 3.24 10.49 8.01
CA LEU A 86 4.08 11.19 7.05
C LEU A 86 3.65 12.65 6.83
N GLY A 87 2.35 12.94 6.88
CA GLY A 87 1.81 14.28 6.69
C GLY A 87 2.28 14.92 5.37
N ARG A 88 2.95 16.08 5.48
CA ARG A 88 3.50 16.81 4.32
C ARG A 88 4.77 16.18 3.71
N GLU A 89 5.38 15.23 4.40
CA GLU A 89 6.61 14.54 3.97
C GLU A 89 6.36 13.36 3.03
N VAL A 90 5.11 13.14 2.60
CA VAL A 90 4.80 12.11 1.61
C VAL A 90 5.54 12.41 0.30
N GLN A 91 6.44 11.49 -0.07
CA GLN A 91 7.34 11.63 -1.21
C GLN A 91 6.64 11.42 -2.57
N LEU A 92 5.60 10.58 -2.60
CA LEU A 92 4.92 10.15 -3.81
C LEU A 92 3.45 9.85 -3.50
N GLU A 93 2.56 10.35 -4.33
CA GLU A 93 1.14 10.04 -4.30
C GLU A 93 0.63 9.76 -5.71
N THR A 94 -0.35 8.88 -5.81
CA THR A 94 -1.00 8.54 -7.07
C THR A 94 -2.50 8.51 -6.92
N GLU A 95 -3.21 8.98 -7.93
CA GLU A 95 -4.66 8.80 -8.10
C GLU A 95 -4.91 7.96 -9.35
N ASN A 96 -5.97 7.15 -9.32
CA ASN A 96 -6.36 6.24 -10.42
C ASN A 96 -5.34 5.15 -10.77
N LEU A 97 -4.33 4.90 -9.93
CA LEU A 97 -3.48 3.72 -10.03
C LEU A 97 -4.08 2.58 -9.19
N PRO A 98 -4.34 1.39 -9.76
CA PRO A 98 -4.85 0.25 -9.01
C PRO A 98 -3.89 -0.21 -7.91
N SER A 99 -4.41 -0.93 -6.92
CA SER A 99 -3.65 -1.33 -5.73
C SER A 99 -2.44 -2.25 -5.97
N THR A 100 -2.38 -2.91 -7.13
CA THR A 100 -1.25 -3.75 -7.56
C THR A 100 -0.27 -2.99 -8.46
N GLY A 101 -0.58 -1.73 -8.81
CA GLY A 101 0.33 -0.84 -9.50
C GLY A 101 1.56 -0.55 -8.65
N ARG A 102 2.70 -0.37 -9.31
CA ARG A 102 3.98 -0.07 -8.67
C ARG A 102 4.52 1.22 -9.23
N VAL A 103 5.08 2.04 -8.35
CA VAL A 103 5.79 3.25 -8.74
C VAL A 103 7.13 3.28 -8.03
N THR A 104 8.18 3.57 -8.77
CA THR A 104 9.54 3.70 -8.23
C THR A 104 10.17 4.98 -8.74
N LEU A 105 10.82 5.71 -7.84
CA LEU A 105 11.57 6.91 -8.17
C LEU A 105 13.07 6.57 -8.25
N MET A 106 13.71 6.91 -9.36
CA MET A 106 15.15 6.81 -9.54
C MET A 106 15.72 8.22 -9.69
N ARG A 107 16.47 8.67 -8.69
CA ARG A 107 17.16 9.97 -8.75
C ARG A 107 18.47 9.84 -9.53
N GLN A 108 18.72 10.79 -10.41
CA GLN A 108 19.89 10.89 -11.26
C GLN A 108 20.53 12.28 -11.06
N ASP A 109 21.26 12.44 -9.95
CA ASP A 109 21.80 13.74 -9.51
C ASP A 109 22.74 14.37 -10.54
N ALA A 110 23.59 13.57 -11.21
CA ALA A 110 24.52 14.05 -12.24
C ALA A 110 23.80 14.65 -13.46
N GLN A 111 22.56 14.25 -13.72
CA GLN A 111 21.71 14.77 -14.79
C GLN A 111 20.64 15.73 -14.26
N ASN A 112 20.66 16.04 -12.96
CA ASN A 112 19.66 16.85 -12.25
C ASN A 112 18.22 16.43 -12.57
N ARG A 113 17.92 15.12 -12.50
CA ARG A 113 16.60 14.60 -12.83
C ARG A 113 16.14 13.44 -11.97
N THR A 114 14.83 13.19 -11.97
CA THR A 114 14.22 12.02 -11.33
C THR A 114 13.38 11.26 -12.36
N ILE A 115 13.60 9.96 -12.48
CA ILE A 115 12.79 9.07 -13.31
C ILE A 115 11.72 8.43 -12.43
N CYS A 116 10.46 8.69 -12.72
CA CYS A 116 9.32 8.05 -12.10
C CYS A 116 8.83 6.90 -12.99
N HIS A 117 9.20 5.66 -12.64
CA HIS A 117 8.70 4.48 -13.32
C HIS A 117 7.32 4.12 -12.78
N ILE A 118 6.38 3.85 -13.66
CA ILE A 118 5.01 3.45 -13.32
C ILE A 118 4.75 2.12 -14.02
N LEU A 119 4.35 1.11 -13.25
CA LEU A 119 4.12 -0.25 -13.71
C LEU A 119 2.73 -0.71 -13.28
N TYR A 120 1.98 -1.27 -14.20
CA TYR A 120 0.74 -1.99 -13.94
C TYR A 120 0.66 -3.24 -14.81
N ALA A 121 0.94 -4.39 -14.19
CA ALA A 121 0.86 -5.70 -14.81
C ALA A 121 0.37 -6.70 -13.76
N PRO A 122 -0.94 -6.76 -13.49
CA PRO A 122 -1.48 -7.65 -12.48
C PRO A 122 -1.26 -9.12 -12.87
N THR A 123 -0.88 -9.93 -11.90
CA THR A 123 -0.80 -11.38 -12.06
C THR A 123 -2.15 -12.02 -11.74
N VAL A 124 -2.46 -13.11 -12.44
CA VAL A 124 -3.58 -14.01 -12.10
C VAL A 124 -3.00 -15.40 -11.84
N LEU A 125 -3.45 -16.05 -10.77
CA LEU A 125 -3.12 -17.45 -10.53
C LEU A 125 -3.81 -18.31 -11.59
N ARG A 126 -3.01 -19.05 -12.36
CA ARG A 126 -3.47 -20.01 -13.37
C ARG A 126 -2.82 -21.37 -13.15
N GLY A 127 -3.45 -22.40 -13.73
CA GLY A 127 -3.08 -23.81 -13.51
C GLY A 127 -3.65 -24.35 -12.20
N GLY A 128 -3.44 -25.64 -11.95
CA GLY A 128 -3.87 -26.34 -10.74
C GLY A 128 -2.71 -27.09 -10.10
N LYS A 129 -2.96 -27.67 -8.92
CA LYS A 129 -2.01 -28.60 -8.31
C LYS A 129 -2.12 -29.95 -9.00
N LEU A 130 -0.99 -30.50 -9.43
CA LEU A 130 -0.89 -31.87 -9.92
C LEU A 130 0.36 -32.51 -9.34
N GLU A 131 0.14 -33.51 -8.49
CA GLU A 131 1.20 -34.37 -7.99
C GLU A 131 1.68 -35.25 -9.14
N LEU A 132 2.98 -35.20 -9.41
CA LEU A 132 3.61 -36.02 -10.43
C LEU A 132 4.38 -37.15 -9.75
N GLY A 133 4.19 -38.38 -10.23
CA GLY A 133 4.91 -39.54 -9.73
C GLY A 133 6.39 -39.55 -10.14
N GLY A 134 7.22 -40.26 -9.37
CA GLY A 134 8.63 -40.55 -9.70
C GLY A 134 9.55 -39.34 -9.72
N ASN A 135 10.04 -38.88 -8.54
CA ASN A 135 11.03 -37.80 -8.37
C ASN A 135 10.78 -36.50 -9.17
N GLN A 136 9.59 -36.32 -9.74
CA GLN A 136 9.22 -35.12 -10.47
C GLN A 136 8.73 -34.06 -9.49
N ARG A 137 8.99 -32.79 -9.85
CA ARG A 137 8.48 -31.67 -9.08
C ARG A 137 6.97 -31.55 -9.29
N GLU A 138 6.23 -31.45 -8.21
CA GLU A 138 4.79 -31.17 -8.24
C GLU A 138 4.50 -29.88 -9.01
N LEU A 139 3.51 -29.94 -9.89
CA LEU A 139 2.99 -28.75 -10.53
C LEU A 139 2.11 -28.01 -9.53
N ASN A 140 2.31 -26.70 -9.44
CA ASN A 140 1.57 -25.80 -8.58
C ASN A 140 0.99 -24.66 -9.42
N THR A 141 0.05 -23.91 -8.85
CA THR A 141 -0.46 -22.68 -9.45
C THR A 141 0.68 -21.70 -9.76
N THR A 142 0.61 -21.06 -10.93
CA THR A 142 1.60 -20.05 -11.37
C THR A 142 0.93 -18.68 -11.40
N GLU A 143 1.63 -17.65 -10.92
CA GLU A 143 1.25 -16.25 -11.15
C GLU A 143 1.65 -15.85 -12.58
N ILE A 144 0.66 -15.59 -13.43
CA ILE A 144 0.88 -15.27 -14.84
C ILE A 144 0.41 -13.84 -15.12
N ILE A 145 1.23 -13.07 -15.84
CA ILE A 145 0.82 -11.83 -16.49
C ILE A 145 0.38 -12.23 -17.91
N GLU A 146 -0.92 -12.23 -18.15
CA GLU A 146 -1.48 -12.59 -19.45
C GLU A 146 -2.12 -11.37 -20.12
N ASP A 147 -2.87 -10.58 -19.34
CA ASP A 147 -3.54 -9.37 -19.81
C ASP A 147 -2.80 -8.12 -19.36
N LEU A 148 -2.50 -7.24 -20.32
CA LEU A 148 -1.96 -5.92 -20.08
C LEU A 148 -3.06 -4.87 -20.32
N VAL A 149 -3.80 -4.59 -19.25
CA VAL A 149 -4.91 -3.62 -19.31
C VAL A 149 -4.34 -2.19 -19.38
N PRO A 150 -4.72 -1.38 -20.39
CA PRO A 150 -4.32 0.02 -20.44
C PRO A 150 -4.96 0.79 -19.29
N LEU A 151 -4.17 1.57 -18.57
CA LEU A 151 -4.65 2.54 -17.59
C LEU A 151 -4.71 3.93 -18.20
N TYR A 152 -5.63 4.75 -17.69
CA TYR A 152 -5.90 6.09 -18.18
C TYR A 152 -5.90 7.09 -17.03
N ASN A 153 -5.45 8.31 -17.32
CA ASN A 153 -5.53 9.45 -16.41
C ASN A 153 -4.97 9.15 -15.00
N VAL A 154 -3.81 8.48 -14.96
CA VAL A 154 -3.08 8.23 -13.70
C VAL A 154 -2.37 9.50 -13.32
N LYS A 155 -2.85 10.14 -12.24
CA LYS A 155 -2.24 11.36 -11.71
C LYS A 155 -1.16 10.98 -10.73
N VAL A 156 -0.02 11.64 -10.83
CA VAL A 156 1.17 11.38 -10.01
C VAL A 156 1.63 12.69 -9.42
N SER A 157 1.88 12.71 -8.11
CA SER A 157 2.47 13.83 -7.39
C SER A 157 3.76 13.37 -6.72
N VAL A 158 4.88 14.00 -7.05
CA VAL A 158 6.22 13.65 -6.56
C VAL A 158 6.84 14.84 -5.87
N LYS A 159 7.37 14.66 -4.64
CA LYS A 159 8.21 15.66 -3.99
C LYS A 159 9.54 15.77 -4.71
N THR A 160 9.86 16.93 -5.25
CA THR A 160 11.07 17.21 -6.02
C THR A 160 12.01 18.12 -5.22
N ALA A 161 13.32 18.02 -5.48
CA ALA A 161 14.32 18.76 -4.70
C ALA A 161 14.39 20.26 -5.07
N GLY A 162 13.80 20.65 -6.20
CA GLY A 162 13.84 22.02 -6.71
C GLY A 162 12.85 22.22 -7.87
N PRO A 163 12.89 23.40 -8.51
CA PRO A 163 12.00 23.73 -9.62
C PRO A 163 12.17 22.74 -10.77
N VAL A 164 11.05 22.21 -11.25
CA VAL A 164 10.99 21.35 -12.45
C VAL A 164 10.79 22.23 -13.67
N ARG A 165 11.59 21.99 -14.71
CA ARG A 165 11.52 22.63 -16.02
C ARG A 165 10.57 21.89 -16.96
N ARG A 166 10.59 20.55 -16.93
CA ARG A 166 9.75 19.72 -17.80
C ARG A 166 9.49 18.33 -17.21
N VAL A 167 8.37 17.75 -17.63
CA VAL A 167 8.05 16.34 -17.41
C VAL A 167 7.86 15.67 -18.77
N VAL A 168 8.64 14.64 -19.07
CA VAL A 168 8.62 13.97 -20.37
C VAL A 168 8.35 12.48 -20.19
N LEU A 169 7.31 11.97 -20.84
CA LEU A 169 7.06 10.53 -20.93
C LEU A 169 8.05 9.86 -21.86
N GLN A 170 8.56 8.73 -21.40
CA GLN A 170 9.40 7.82 -22.14
C GLN A 170 8.74 6.44 -22.19
N PRO A 171 8.84 5.73 -23.33
CA PRO A 171 9.70 6.00 -24.49
C PRO A 171 9.12 6.96 -25.56
N GLU A 172 7.90 7.49 -25.39
CA GLU A 172 7.18 8.24 -26.42
C GLU A 172 7.75 9.64 -26.70
N ASN A 173 8.73 10.10 -25.90
CA ASN A 173 9.28 11.47 -25.94
C ASN A 173 8.19 12.55 -25.94
N ARG A 174 7.14 12.33 -25.13
CA ARG A 174 5.99 13.22 -25.06
C ARG A 174 6.07 14.09 -23.81
N GLU A 175 6.18 15.39 -23.99
CA GLU A 175 6.10 16.34 -22.89
C GLU A 175 4.69 16.38 -22.29
N LEU A 176 4.61 16.45 -20.95
CA LEU A 176 3.37 16.55 -20.19
C LEU A 176 3.29 17.92 -19.51
N PRO A 177 2.10 18.54 -19.48
CA PRO A 177 1.86 19.64 -18.56
C PRO A 177 1.98 19.14 -17.11
N PHE A 178 2.53 19.98 -16.25
CA PHE A 178 2.66 19.72 -14.82
C PHE A 178 2.40 21.00 -14.02
N ALA A 179 2.05 20.82 -12.75
CA ALA A 179 2.01 21.89 -11.76
C ALA A 179 3.13 21.67 -10.73
N PHE A 180 3.73 22.76 -10.25
CA PHE A 180 4.71 22.72 -9.16
C PHE A 180 4.24 23.63 -8.03
N GLU A 181 3.85 23.02 -6.91
CA GLU A 181 3.32 23.71 -5.73
C GLU A 181 3.87 23.03 -4.47
N ASP A 182 4.27 23.81 -3.46
CA ASP A 182 4.77 23.31 -2.18
C ASP A 182 5.87 22.22 -2.27
N GLY A 183 6.75 22.33 -3.27
CA GLY A 183 7.84 21.36 -3.49
C GLY A 183 7.38 20.03 -4.10
N LYS A 184 6.15 19.95 -4.61
CA LYS A 184 5.60 18.79 -5.30
C LYS A 184 5.33 19.10 -6.76
N THR A 185 5.80 18.21 -7.64
CA THR A 185 5.50 18.21 -9.07
C THR A 185 4.35 17.25 -9.33
N THR A 186 3.25 17.76 -9.86
CA THR A 186 2.04 16.97 -10.16
C THR A 186 1.78 16.96 -11.66
N PHE A 187 1.59 15.77 -12.22
CA PHE A 187 1.30 15.56 -13.64
C PHE A 187 0.36 14.37 -13.83
N THR A 188 -0.25 14.26 -15.01
CA THR A 188 -1.18 13.18 -15.34
C THR A 188 -0.66 12.39 -16.54
N VAL A 189 -0.47 11.09 -16.34
CA VAL A 189 -0.19 10.15 -17.43
C VAL A 189 -1.52 9.80 -18.12
N PRO A 190 -1.70 10.21 -19.39
CA PRO A 190 -3.00 10.10 -20.05
C PRO A 190 -3.36 8.66 -20.35
N LYS A 191 -2.38 7.85 -20.76
CA LYS A 191 -2.55 6.43 -21.04
C LYS A 191 -1.20 5.71 -20.94
N PHE A 192 -1.17 4.52 -20.37
CA PHE A 192 -0.05 3.58 -20.54
C PHE A 192 -0.52 2.13 -20.42
N THR A 193 0.29 1.21 -20.93
CA THR A 193 0.06 -0.24 -20.83
C THR A 193 1.33 -0.88 -20.30
N CYS A 194 1.22 -1.76 -19.29
CA CYS A 194 2.34 -2.41 -18.61
C CYS A 194 3.27 -1.44 -17.87
N HIS A 195 4.03 -0.62 -18.59
CA HIS A 195 5.08 0.23 -18.04
C HIS A 195 5.15 1.57 -18.78
N THR A 196 5.45 2.64 -18.05
CA THR A 196 5.87 3.92 -18.61
C THR A 196 6.81 4.61 -17.63
N MET A 197 7.52 5.64 -18.08
CA MET A 197 8.39 6.44 -17.25
C MET A 197 8.14 7.92 -17.49
N ALA A 198 8.01 8.70 -16.42
CA ALA A 198 8.06 10.15 -16.49
C ALA A 198 9.44 10.63 -16.04
N VAL A 199 10.18 11.26 -16.94
CA VAL A 199 11.45 11.93 -16.63
C VAL A 199 11.15 13.35 -16.19
N ILE A 200 11.52 13.67 -14.96
CA ILE A 200 11.25 14.95 -14.28
C ILE A 200 12.58 15.69 -14.18
N GLU A 201 12.71 16.80 -14.93
CA GLU A 201 13.93 17.62 -15.08
C GLU A 201 13.65 19.09 -14.77
#